data_AF-A0ABD5YMC7-F1
#
_entry.id   AF-A0ABD5YMC7-F1
#
_cell.length_a   1.000
_cell.length_b   1.000
_cell.length_c   1.000
_cell.angle_alpha   90.00
_cell.angle_beta   90.00
_cell.angle_gamma   90.00
#
_symmetry.space_group_name_H-M   'P 1'
#
loop_
_entity.id
_entity.type
_entity.pdbx_description
1 polymer ?
#
loop_
_entity_poly.entity_id
_entity_poly.type
_entity_poly.pdbx_seq_one_letter_code
_entity_poly.pdbx_strand_id
1 'polypeptide(L)'
;MTNGGTRGSLDETYHAALQHDLVSLSGDPRLVGVVRRPTNWFRRSVDENHRELGPPADLLDAFRERHEDLRSRGMCDEGAHNAAWEELAFEERYREHLQTTADAIAAIDDLVFRIRTGDDIVLVCFENENKRCHRHELVSVIEAELE
;
A
#
# COMPACT_ATOMS: atom_id res chain seq x y z
N MET A 1 -2.84 -32.49 20.50
CA MET A 1 -3.68 -32.08 19.36
C MET A 1 -3.35 -30.62 19.11
N THR A 2 -2.44 -30.34 18.19
CA THR A 2 -2.11 -28.97 17.78
C THR A 2 -3.23 -28.50 16.86
N ASN A 3 -4.08 -27.58 17.33
CA ASN A 3 -5.01 -26.86 16.47
C ASN A 3 -4.16 -26.04 15.50
N GLY A 4 -3.97 -26.55 14.28
CA GLY A 4 -3.49 -25.75 13.16
C GLY A 4 -4.61 -24.79 12.79
N GLY A 5 -4.66 -23.64 13.46
CA GLY A 5 -5.42 -22.52 12.95
C GLY A 5 -4.84 -22.15 11.59
N THR A 6 -5.65 -22.17 10.55
CA THR A 6 -5.23 -21.74 9.21
C THR A 6 -4.90 -20.24 9.30
N ARG A 7 -3.65 -19.87 9.00
CA ARG A 7 -3.24 -18.47 8.79
C ARG A 7 -4.18 -17.85 7.74
N GLY A 8 -4.56 -16.58 7.93
CA GLY A 8 -5.36 -15.83 6.97
C GLY A 8 -4.56 -15.45 5.71
N SER A 9 -5.21 -14.81 4.74
CA SER A 9 -4.57 -14.32 3.51
C SER A 9 -4.09 -12.87 3.63
N LEU A 10 -3.11 -12.55 2.79
CA LEU A 10 -2.73 -11.18 2.47
C LEU A 10 -2.91 -11.01 0.96
N ASP A 11 -3.79 -10.09 0.58
CA ASP A 11 -4.06 -9.72 -0.80
C ASP A 11 -3.94 -8.20 -0.96
N GLU A 12 -3.97 -7.71 -2.19
CA GLU A 12 -3.90 -6.28 -2.46
C GLU A 12 -4.79 -5.85 -3.63
N THR A 13 -5.27 -4.60 -3.58
CA THR A 13 -6.06 -4.00 -4.64
C THR A 13 -5.96 -2.47 -4.63
N TYR A 14 -6.65 -1.82 -5.56
CA TYR A 14 -6.74 -0.38 -5.66
C TYR A 14 -8.19 0.10 -5.60
N HIS A 15 -8.39 1.32 -5.11
CA HIS A 15 -9.72 1.86 -4.87
C HIS A 15 -10.66 1.77 -6.08
N ALA A 16 -10.16 2.09 -7.28
CA ALA A 16 -11.00 2.05 -8.48
C ALA A 16 -11.46 0.61 -8.84
N ALA A 17 -10.69 -0.42 -8.50
CA ALA A 17 -11.12 -1.80 -8.69
C ALA A 17 -12.29 -2.17 -7.77
N LEU A 18 -12.26 -1.71 -6.51
CA LEU A 18 -13.37 -1.87 -5.57
C LEU A 18 -14.61 -1.10 -6.05
N GLN A 19 -14.43 0.14 -6.49
CA GLN A 19 -15.55 1.00 -6.92
C GLN A 19 -16.27 0.45 -8.17
N HIS A 20 -15.55 -0.22 -9.05
CA HIS A 20 -16.07 -0.71 -10.32
C HIS A 20 -16.29 -2.23 -10.35
N ASP A 21 -16.27 -2.90 -9.18
CA ASP A 21 -16.43 -4.36 -9.04
C ASP A 21 -15.47 -5.15 -9.97
N LEU A 22 -14.24 -4.66 -10.14
CA LEU A 22 -13.21 -5.28 -11.00
C LEU A 22 -12.34 -6.31 -10.28
N VAL A 23 -12.55 -6.48 -8.96
CA VAL A 23 -11.83 -7.45 -8.13
C VAL A 23 -12.83 -8.38 -7.44
N SER A 24 -12.56 -9.68 -7.50
CA SER A 24 -13.33 -10.69 -6.77
C SER A 24 -12.61 -11.01 -5.47
N LEU A 25 -13.15 -10.52 -4.36
CA LEU A 25 -12.64 -10.82 -3.02
C LEU A 25 -13.24 -12.14 -2.54
N SER A 26 -12.40 -13.03 -2.02
CA SER A 26 -12.82 -14.28 -1.42
C SER A 26 -13.32 -14.02 0.01
N GLY A 27 -14.54 -14.46 0.34
CA GLY A 27 -15.07 -14.29 1.69
C GLY A 27 -15.46 -12.85 2.02
N ASP A 28 -15.10 -12.40 3.22
CA ASP A 28 -15.36 -11.05 3.74
C ASP A 28 -14.06 -10.49 4.37
N PRO A 29 -13.02 -10.23 3.56
CA PRO A 29 -11.71 -9.82 4.08
C PRO A 29 -11.76 -8.38 4.59
N ARG A 30 -10.86 -8.04 5.52
CA ARG A 30 -10.73 -6.67 6.01
C ARG A 30 -10.05 -5.78 4.98
N LEU A 31 -10.70 -4.70 4.57
CA LEU A 31 -10.15 -3.73 3.61
C LEU A 31 -9.27 -2.67 4.30
N VAL A 32 -7.95 -2.85 4.25
CA VAL A 32 -7.01 -1.99 4.97
C VAL A 32 -6.41 -0.94 4.05
N GLY A 33 -6.77 0.32 4.24
CA GLY A 33 -6.19 1.45 3.53
C GLY A 33 -4.76 1.77 3.99
N VAL A 34 -3.83 1.94 3.05
CA VAL A 34 -2.41 2.24 3.35
C VAL A 34 -2.00 3.59 2.78
N VAL A 35 -2.88 4.59 2.94
CA VAL A 35 -2.72 5.93 2.37
C VAL A 35 -2.33 6.93 3.45
N ARG A 36 -1.24 7.68 3.20
CA ARG A 36 -0.73 8.73 4.11
C ARG A 36 -1.74 9.87 4.33
N ARG A 37 -2.38 10.33 3.25
CA ARG A 37 -3.31 11.46 3.22
C ARG A 37 -4.66 11.02 2.63
N PRO A 38 -5.45 10.20 3.35
CA PRO A 38 -6.67 9.62 2.80
C PRO A 38 -7.76 10.70 2.69
N THR A 39 -8.38 10.77 1.52
CA THR A 39 -9.56 11.60 1.26
C THR A 39 -10.77 11.07 2.04
N ASN A 40 -11.78 11.91 2.25
CA ASN A 40 -13.00 11.50 2.97
C ASN A 40 -13.76 10.38 2.24
N TRP A 41 -13.73 10.37 0.91
CA TRP A 41 -14.37 9.31 0.13
C TRP A 41 -13.60 7.99 0.26
N PHE A 42 -12.27 8.02 0.28
CA PHE A 42 -11.45 6.81 0.41
C PHE A 42 -11.71 6.10 1.74
N ARG A 43 -11.79 6.86 2.83
CA ARG A 43 -12.10 6.32 4.17
C ARG A 43 -13.45 5.60 4.26
N ARG A 44 -14.36 5.83 3.31
CA ARG A 44 -15.66 5.14 3.26
C ARG A 44 -15.61 3.85 2.44
N SER A 45 -14.54 3.65 1.69
CA SER A 45 -14.32 2.49 0.81
C SER A 45 -13.38 1.45 1.43
N VAL A 46 -12.80 1.79 2.58
CA VAL A 46 -11.96 0.90 3.37
C VAL A 46 -12.52 0.83 4.77
N ASP A 47 -12.18 -0.26 5.42
CA ASP A 47 -12.61 -0.64 6.74
C ASP A 47 -11.82 0.10 7.83
N GLU A 48 -10.54 0.32 7.57
CA GLU A 48 -9.62 1.12 8.38
C GLU A 48 -8.51 1.69 7.49
N ASN A 49 -7.72 2.64 8.01
CA ASN A 49 -6.56 3.15 7.26
C ASN A 49 -5.38 3.45 8.16
N HIS A 50 -4.24 2.81 7.87
CA HIS A 50 -2.94 3.06 8.49
C HIS A 50 -2.16 4.07 7.65
N ARG A 51 -2.04 5.29 8.17
CA ARG A 51 -1.33 6.36 7.45
C ARG A 51 0.17 6.18 7.51
N GLU A 52 0.65 5.60 8.60
CA GLU A 52 2.00 5.20 8.92
C GLU A 52 2.58 4.24 7.87
N LEU A 53 1.73 3.40 7.26
CA LEU A 53 2.05 2.50 6.15
C LEU A 53 1.97 3.17 4.77
N GLY A 54 1.58 4.44 4.69
CA GLY A 54 1.74 5.22 3.47
C GLY A 54 3.18 5.75 3.33
N PRO A 55 3.63 6.15 2.13
CA PRO A 55 4.97 6.71 2.00
C PRO A 55 5.16 7.97 2.86
N PRO A 56 6.40 8.26 3.31
CA PRO A 56 6.73 9.46 4.07
C PRO A 56 6.19 10.73 3.40
N ALA A 57 5.78 11.71 4.21
CA ALA A 57 5.16 12.93 3.71
C ALA A 57 6.08 13.73 2.77
N ASP A 58 7.36 13.83 3.12
CA ASP A 58 8.40 14.48 2.34
C ASP A 58 8.68 13.74 1.02
N LEU A 59 8.73 12.40 1.05
CA LEU A 59 8.88 11.58 -0.14
C LEU A 59 7.68 11.75 -1.09
N LEU A 60 6.46 11.77 -0.56
CA LEU A 60 5.25 11.99 -1.35
C LEU A 60 5.21 13.38 -1.98
N ASP A 61 5.64 14.41 -1.26
CA ASP A 61 5.64 15.77 -1.77
C ASP A 61 6.70 15.95 -2.86
N ALA A 62 7.91 15.42 -2.65
CA ALA A 62 8.96 15.39 -3.67
C ALA A 62 8.53 14.61 -4.92
N PHE A 63 7.84 13.47 -4.74
CA PHE A 63 7.32 12.68 -5.84
C PHE A 63 6.28 13.44 -6.67
N ARG A 64 5.34 14.14 -6.01
CA ARG A 64 4.32 14.94 -6.70
C ARG A 64 4.95 16.08 -7.49
N GLU A 65 5.87 16.82 -6.88
CA GLU A 65 6.58 17.90 -7.57
C GLU A 65 7.34 17.38 -8.80
N ARG A 66 8.04 16.25 -8.64
CA ARG A 66 8.81 15.66 -9.74
C ARG A 66 7.93 15.11 -10.86
N HIS A 67 6.83 14.46 -10.51
CA HIS A 67 5.84 13.96 -11.45
C HIS A 67 5.23 15.10 -12.28
N GLU A 68 4.87 16.20 -11.63
CA GLU A 68 4.32 17.39 -12.29
C GLU A 68 5.35 18.06 -13.23
N ASP A 69 6.61 18.20 -12.82
CA ASP A 69 7.69 18.71 -13.70
C ASP A 69 7.82 17.87 -14.97
N LEU A 70 7.92 16.54 -14.83
CA LEU A 70 8.07 15.63 -15.97
C LEU A 70 6.86 15.70 -16.92
N ARG A 71 5.64 15.81 -16.38
CA ARG A 71 4.43 16.04 -17.18
C ARG A 71 4.47 17.39 -17.91
N SER A 72 4.90 18.46 -17.25
CA SER A 72 5.03 19.78 -17.87
C SER A 72 6.01 19.81 -19.05
N ARG A 73 7.00 18.90 -19.03
CA ARG A 73 7.98 18.69 -20.10
C ARG A 73 7.47 17.79 -21.23
N GLY A 74 6.19 17.41 -21.21
CA GLY A 74 5.53 16.67 -22.28
C GLY A 74 5.53 15.15 -22.11
N MET A 75 5.98 14.62 -20.97
CA MET A 75 5.89 13.20 -20.69
C MET A 75 4.44 12.79 -20.39
N CYS A 76 4.02 11.60 -20.86
CA CYS A 76 2.71 11.06 -20.52
C CYS A 76 2.60 10.79 -19.01
N ASP A 77 1.38 10.73 -18.48
CA ASP A 77 1.14 10.64 -17.03
C ASP A 77 1.79 9.40 -16.38
N GLU A 78 1.64 8.23 -17.01
CA GLU A 78 2.27 6.97 -16.58
C GLU A 78 3.80 7.03 -16.65
N GLY A 79 4.34 7.51 -17.77
CA GLY A 79 5.78 7.65 -17.95
C GLY A 79 6.39 8.60 -16.92
N ALA A 80 5.74 9.74 -16.68
CA ALA A 80 6.17 10.72 -15.70
C ALA A 80 6.13 10.17 -14.27
N HIS A 81 5.10 9.37 -13.96
CA HIS A 81 4.96 8.74 -12.66
C HIS A 81 6.10 7.76 -12.40
N ASN A 82 6.33 6.83 -13.34
CA ASN A 82 7.36 5.81 -13.19
C ASN A 82 8.77 6.42 -13.27
N ALA A 83 8.99 7.46 -14.08
CA ALA A 83 10.26 8.18 -14.08
C ALA A 83 10.53 8.91 -12.75
N ALA A 84 9.53 9.58 -12.17
CA ALA A 84 9.67 10.21 -10.85
C ALA A 84 9.98 9.17 -9.75
N TRP A 85 9.41 7.96 -9.85
CA TRP A 85 9.67 6.86 -8.92
C TRP A 85 11.16 6.48 -8.92
N GLU A 86 11.72 6.27 -10.11
CA GLU A 86 13.13 5.90 -10.27
C GLU A 86 14.06 7.04 -9.85
N GLU A 87 13.80 8.27 -10.31
CA GLU A 87 14.68 9.41 -10.06
C GLU A 87 14.79 9.78 -8.56
N LEU A 88 13.78 9.45 -7.77
CA LEU A 88 13.75 9.70 -6.33
C LEU A 88 14.16 8.50 -5.48
N ALA A 89 14.56 7.38 -6.09
CA ALA A 89 14.79 6.11 -5.41
C ALA A 89 13.62 5.77 -4.47
N PHE A 90 12.38 5.94 -4.96
CA PHE A 90 11.19 5.93 -4.12
C PHE A 90 11.04 4.61 -3.36
N GLU A 91 11.27 3.48 -4.05
CA GLU A 91 11.22 2.13 -3.47
C GLU A 91 12.18 1.98 -2.28
N GLU A 92 13.45 2.35 -2.45
CA GLU A 92 14.47 2.25 -1.40
C GLU A 92 14.11 3.08 -0.18
N ARG A 93 13.77 4.36 -0.40
CA ARG A 93 13.41 5.28 0.68
C ARG A 93 12.13 4.86 1.40
N TYR A 94 11.18 4.26 0.67
CA TYR A 94 9.95 3.75 1.27
C TYR A 94 10.22 2.49 2.10
N ARG A 95 11.03 1.55 1.61
CA ARG A 95 11.43 0.37 2.40
C ARG A 95 12.21 0.74 3.65
N GLU A 96 13.13 1.70 3.55
CA GLU A 96 13.84 2.24 4.72
C GLU A 96 12.85 2.80 5.75
N HIS A 97 11.84 3.56 5.31
CA HIS A 97 10.80 4.08 6.21
C HIS A 97 10.05 2.95 6.93
N LEU A 98 9.68 1.87 6.23
CA LEU A 98 8.98 0.73 6.84
C LEU A 98 9.85 0.00 7.88
N GLN A 99 11.17 0.02 7.73
CA GLN A 99 12.13 -0.67 8.60
C GLN A 99 12.63 0.18 9.77
N THR A 100 12.51 1.50 9.69
CA THR A 100 13.13 2.43 10.66
C THR A 100 12.13 3.27 11.44
N THR A 101 10.92 3.45 10.93
CA THR A 101 9.89 4.25 11.61
C THR A 101 9.10 3.40 12.59
N ALA A 102 9.18 3.72 13.88
CA ALA A 102 8.52 2.95 14.95
C ALA A 102 7.02 2.72 14.71
N ASP A 103 6.28 3.74 14.28
CA ASP A 103 4.84 3.62 14.01
C ASP A 103 4.56 2.69 12.81
N ALA A 104 5.42 2.70 11.78
CA ALA A 104 5.26 1.82 10.62
C ALA A 104 5.55 0.36 10.99
N ILE A 105 6.62 0.13 11.76
CA ILE A 105 6.98 -1.19 12.28
C ILE A 105 5.84 -1.75 13.14
N ALA A 106 5.32 -0.95 14.08
CA ALA A 106 4.22 -1.38 14.94
C ALA A 106 2.94 -1.72 14.16
N ALA A 107 2.63 -0.97 13.09
CA ALA A 107 1.49 -1.27 12.23
C ALA A 107 1.72 -2.53 11.37
N ILE A 108 2.94 -2.79 10.90
CA ILE A 108 3.29 -4.05 10.23
C ILE A 108 3.14 -5.22 11.20
N ASP A 109 3.67 -5.11 12.42
CA ASP A 109 3.59 -6.14 13.45
C ASP A 109 2.12 -6.50 13.78
N ASP A 110 1.24 -5.50 13.87
CA ASP A 110 -0.20 -5.71 14.09
C ASP A 110 -0.85 -6.48 12.92
N LEU A 111 -0.59 -6.08 11.67
CA LEU A 111 -1.12 -6.79 10.50
C LEU A 111 -0.59 -8.22 10.42
N VAL A 112 0.71 -8.42 10.63
CA VAL A 112 1.35 -9.75 10.65
C VAL A 112 0.72 -10.61 11.74
N PHE A 113 0.50 -10.07 12.94
CA PHE A 113 -0.16 -10.78 14.03
C PHE A 113 -1.58 -11.21 13.63
N ARG A 114 -2.39 -10.28 13.10
CA ARG A 114 -3.76 -10.54 12.66
C ARG A 114 -3.84 -11.64 11.61
N ILE A 115 -2.99 -11.58 10.59
CA ILE A 115 -2.90 -12.61 9.54
C ILE A 115 -2.51 -13.97 10.13
N ARG A 116 -1.52 -14.00 11.03
CA ARG A 116 -1.12 -15.23 11.74
C ARG A 116 -2.25 -15.81 12.60
N THR A 117 -3.12 -14.96 13.12
CA THR A 117 -4.29 -15.39 13.90
C THR A 117 -5.54 -15.73 13.08
N GLY A 118 -5.48 -15.55 11.75
CA GLY A 118 -6.53 -16.01 10.83
C GLY A 118 -7.31 -14.91 10.11
N ASP A 119 -6.93 -13.63 10.24
CA ASP A 119 -7.60 -12.55 9.51
C ASP A 119 -7.16 -12.54 8.04
N ASP A 120 -8.13 -12.52 7.12
CA ASP A 120 -7.90 -12.23 5.70
C ASP A 120 -7.85 -10.70 5.50
N ILE A 121 -6.74 -10.20 4.98
CA ILE A 121 -6.48 -8.75 4.83
C ILE A 121 -6.25 -8.40 3.37
N VAL A 122 -6.92 -7.35 2.89
CA VAL A 122 -6.68 -6.76 1.56
C VAL A 122 -6.16 -5.35 1.73
N LEU A 123 -4.92 -5.10 1.28
CA LEU A 123 -4.34 -3.75 1.29
C LEU A 123 -4.89 -2.91 0.13
N VAL A 124 -5.20 -1.64 0.39
CA VAL A 124 -5.81 -0.73 -0.61
C VAL A 124 -5.01 0.57 -0.76
N CYS A 125 -4.56 0.88 -1.98
CA CYS A 125 -4.00 2.19 -2.38
C CYS A 125 -4.85 2.86 -3.48
N PHE A 126 -4.44 4.03 -4.00
CA PHE A 126 -5.14 4.70 -5.10
C PHE A 126 -4.71 4.16 -6.47
N GLU A 127 -3.40 4.00 -6.64
CA GLU A 127 -2.75 3.71 -7.91
C GLU A 127 -3.12 2.33 -8.46
N ASN A 128 -3.41 2.31 -9.75
CA ASN A 128 -3.71 1.10 -10.51
C ASN A 128 -2.41 0.44 -11.03
N GLU A 129 -2.55 -0.75 -11.62
CA GLU A 129 -1.44 -1.64 -11.99
C GLU A 129 -0.49 -1.11 -13.08
N ASN A 130 -0.85 -0.05 -13.80
CA ASN A 130 0.03 0.52 -14.84
C ASN A 130 1.14 1.42 -14.27
N LYS A 131 1.06 1.75 -12.98
CA LYS A 131 1.99 2.60 -12.26
C LYS A 131 2.58 1.82 -11.10
N ARG A 132 3.86 2.04 -10.78
CA ARG A 132 4.47 1.49 -9.57
C ARG A 132 3.70 2.00 -8.32
N CYS A 133 3.12 1.14 -7.48
CA CYS A 133 2.52 1.54 -6.20
C CYS A 133 3.38 1.06 -5.02
N HIS A 134 3.46 1.86 -3.96
CA HIS A 134 4.09 1.48 -2.69
C HIS A 134 3.39 0.29 -2.00
N ARG A 135 2.15 0.00 -2.38
CA ARG A 135 1.36 -1.13 -1.87
C ARG A 135 2.04 -2.47 -2.15
N HIS A 136 2.59 -2.66 -3.34
CA HIS A 136 3.31 -3.90 -3.70
C HIS A 136 4.54 -4.09 -2.81
N GLU A 137 5.28 -3.02 -2.55
CA GLU A 137 6.43 -3.04 -1.64
C GLU A 137 6.05 -3.39 -0.21
N LEU A 138 4.90 -2.88 0.25
CA LEU A 138 4.37 -3.21 1.56
C LEU A 138 3.92 -4.67 1.66
N VAL A 139 3.27 -5.20 0.62
CA VAL A 139 2.93 -6.64 0.55
C VAL A 139 4.19 -7.48 0.68
N SER A 140 5.23 -7.21 -0.12
CA SER A 140 6.48 -7.98 -0.06
C SER A 140 7.14 -7.94 1.32
N VAL A 141 7.10 -6.78 2.01
CA VAL A 141 7.61 -6.68 3.39
C VAL A 141 6.81 -7.53 4.36
N ILE A 142 5.47 -7.46 4.30
CA ILE A 142 4.61 -8.23 5.22
C ILE A 142 4.71 -9.74 4.92
N GLU A 143 4.79 -10.14 3.65
CA GLU A 143 5.00 -11.54 3.25
C GLU A 143 6.31 -12.09 3.81
N ALA A 144 7.40 -11.33 3.72
CA ALA A 144 8.69 -11.73 4.28
C ALA A 144 8.66 -11.92 5.80
N GLU A 145 7.87 -11.11 6.52
CA GLU A 145 7.65 -11.28 7.97
C GLU A 145 6.76 -12.49 8.29
N LEU A 146 6.02 -13.01 7.32
CA LEU A 146 5.09 -14.13 7.50
C LEU A 146 5.67 -15.50 7.10
N GLU A 147 6.85 -15.53 6.47
CA GLU A 147 7.65 -16.74 6.23
C GLU A 147 8.29 -17.29 7.52
#